data_AF-A0A919NZT0-F1
#
_entry.id   AF-A0A919NZT0-F1
#
_cell.length_a   1.000
_cell.length_b   1.000
_cell.length_c   1.000
_cell.angle_alpha   90.00
_cell.angle_beta   90.00
_cell.angle_gamma   90.00
#
_symmetry.space_group_name_H-M   'P 1'
#
loop_
_entity.id
_entity.type
_entity.pdbx_description
1 polymer ?
#
loop_
_entity_poly.entity_id
_entity_poly.type
_entity_poly.pdbx_seq_one_letter_code
_entity_poly.pdbx_strand_id
1 'polypeptide(L)'
;MKSGCTPAVAARVEGGPAVELADVNQTYDNLGAAYNFLATYLGRDSVDGNGIPLRALVRACDGTSCPVAGSFWATDHFVVGDDIAAGDDIATHELTHGIIDYTSNLAYTFQSGAINESFADIFGEFEDQVTAVPGTNDQPKNDWLFGEDQARYQPVRSLADPTRALGRNGYRSPDRMHSPHYFVSAADIDPGSPDDSGGVHYNSGVGNKAAWLIAAPGIHVFNGQRVTGIGIPKAARIYYRVLQTLPSAANYPDLADALTTSCAYLSAHQTEGITTTDCLQVERAVIATEMRLPPLSPAAALVPPAPVCPTDTSATVLAADGFENPGTGPWTITGQWRNPPAQGTDPAYTDIEYHAYAREGKRALESYTPSDLLDKPPPRQSIATWKTTLTVPAATTTYLRFQQARQMSVDEGKNLGAGYVEFRLDGGLWQDAGKLFTDNGYTGALDKSTGYGARTGFTGSTHGYTASRLNLTPLAGHQVQIRFVSVIDKNYISAWWLDDIRAYTCS
;
A
#
# COMPACT_ATOMS: atom_id res chain seq x y z
N MET A 1 -6.42 -19.00 -18.73
CA MET A 1 -6.34 -20.45 -18.42
C MET A 1 -5.81 -21.21 -19.64
N LYS A 2 -4.67 -21.90 -19.52
CA LYS A 2 -4.05 -22.70 -20.60
C LYS A 2 -4.74 -24.07 -20.77
N SER A 3 -4.48 -24.74 -21.88
CA SER A 3 -5.01 -26.08 -22.23
C SER A 3 -4.71 -27.14 -21.16
N GLY A 4 -5.72 -27.90 -20.73
CA GLY A 4 -5.58 -29.03 -19.80
C GLY A 4 -6.39 -28.90 -18.50
N CYS A 5 -6.91 -27.71 -18.19
CA CYS A 5 -7.83 -27.50 -17.07
C CYS A 5 -9.28 -27.73 -17.53
N THR A 6 -10.08 -28.44 -16.74
CA THR A 6 -11.54 -28.51 -16.94
C THR A 6 -12.12 -27.10 -16.74
N PRO A 7 -13.06 -26.64 -17.58
CA PRO A 7 -13.75 -25.37 -17.33
C PRO A 7 -14.33 -25.35 -15.92
N ALA A 8 -14.12 -24.26 -15.19
CA ALA A 8 -14.72 -24.09 -13.87
C ALA A 8 -16.25 -24.15 -14.00
N VAL A 9 -16.87 -25.05 -13.24
CA VAL A 9 -18.32 -25.20 -13.14
C VAL A 9 -18.72 -24.94 -11.69
N ALA A 10 -19.90 -24.35 -11.48
CA ALA A 10 -20.41 -24.12 -10.14
C ALA A 10 -20.61 -25.47 -9.43
N ALA A 11 -19.80 -25.73 -8.41
CA ALA A 11 -19.84 -26.96 -7.63
C ALA A 11 -20.89 -26.89 -6.50
N ARG A 12 -21.01 -25.74 -5.83
CA ARG A 12 -22.04 -25.42 -4.82
C ARG A 12 -22.45 -23.96 -5.02
N VAL A 13 -23.73 -23.65 -4.80
CA VAL A 13 -24.31 -22.31 -4.96
C VAL A 13 -25.10 -21.94 -3.72
N GLU A 14 -25.44 -20.65 -3.58
CA GLU A 14 -26.17 -20.14 -2.42
C GLU A 14 -27.48 -20.91 -2.16
N GLY A 15 -27.68 -21.35 -0.93
CA GLY A 15 -28.82 -22.18 -0.52
C GLY A 15 -28.81 -23.64 -1.04
N GLY A 16 -27.78 -24.04 -1.78
CA GLY A 16 -27.61 -25.40 -2.29
C GLY A 16 -27.16 -26.39 -1.20
N PRO A 17 -27.50 -27.69 -1.32
CA PRO A 17 -27.03 -28.70 -0.38
C PRO A 17 -25.51 -28.87 -0.47
N ALA A 18 -24.91 -29.37 0.62
CA ALA A 18 -23.50 -29.79 0.61
C ALA A 18 -23.25 -30.86 -0.46
N VAL A 19 -22.05 -30.83 -1.05
CA VAL A 19 -21.61 -31.76 -2.10
C VAL A 19 -20.62 -32.80 -1.56
N GLU A 20 -20.22 -33.78 -2.37
CA GLU A 20 -19.25 -34.81 -1.94
C GLU A 20 -17.84 -34.25 -1.71
N LEU A 21 -17.51 -33.10 -2.32
CA LEU A 21 -16.20 -32.46 -2.20
C LEU A 21 -16.12 -31.63 -0.92
N ALA A 22 -15.36 -32.13 0.07
CA ALA A 22 -15.25 -31.52 1.39
C ALA A 22 -14.66 -30.10 1.37
N ASP A 23 -13.63 -29.87 0.56
CA ASP A 23 -12.99 -28.56 0.39
C ASP A 23 -13.93 -27.52 -0.24
N VAL A 24 -14.81 -27.93 -1.16
CA VAL A 24 -15.87 -27.05 -1.68
C VAL A 24 -16.86 -26.66 -0.58
N ASN A 25 -17.24 -27.61 0.29
CA ASN A 25 -18.15 -27.31 1.39
C ASN A 25 -17.50 -26.39 2.42
N GLN A 26 -16.26 -26.67 2.81
CA GLN A 26 -15.53 -25.87 3.78
C GLN A 26 -15.32 -24.44 3.26
N THR A 27 -14.86 -24.27 2.01
CA THR A 27 -14.72 -22.94 1.41
C THR A 27 -16.06 -22.19 1.36
N TYR A 28 -17.16 -22.87 1.03
CA TYR A 28 -18.48 -22.26 1.04
C TYR A 28 -18.88 -21.79 2.44
N ASP A 29 -18.65 -22.62 3.46
CA ASP A 29 -19.02 -22.32 4.84
C ASP A 29 -18.12 -21.18 5.42
N ASN A 30 -16.81 -21.18 5.13
CA ASN A 30 -15.88 -20.10 5.50
C ASN A 30 -16.25 -18.76 4.85
N LEU A 31 -16.65 -18.76 3.56
CA LEU A 31 -17.14 -17.54 2.90
C LEU A 31 -18.42 -16.99 3.56
N GLY A 32 -19.30 -17.88 4.02
CA GLY A 32 -20.50 -17.51 4.77
C GLY A 32 -20.16 -16.89 6.13
N ALA A 33 -19.19 -17.47 6.84
CA ALA A 33 -18.67 -16.96 8.11
C ALA A 33 -18.07 -15.55 7.95
N ALA A 34 -17.20 -15.38 6.96
CA ALA A 34 -16.62 -14.09 6.59
C ALA A 34 -17.70 -13.04 6.27
N TYR A 35 -18.67 -13.38 5.40
CA TYR A 35 -19.78 -12.46 5.09
C TYR A 35 -20.56 -12.04 6.34
N ASN A 36 -20.86 -12.98 7.23
CA ASN A 36 -21.57 -12.70 8.48
C ASN A 36 -20.76 -11.79 9.41
N PHE A 37 -19.44 -11.97 9.48
CA PHE A 37 -18.55 -11.06 10.21
C PHE A 37 -18.60 -9.65 9.63
N LEU A 38 -18.46 -9.50 8.31
CA LEU A 38 -18.54 -8.20 7.63
C LEU A 38 -19.89 -7.50 7.90
N ALA A 39 -20.99 -8.22 7.78
CA ALA A 39 -22.33 -7.69 8.02
C ALA A 39 -22.52 -7.28 9.48
N THR A 40 -22.11 -8.13 10.42
CA THR A 40 -22.38 -7.94 11.86
C THR A 40 -21.46 -6.88 12.46
N TYR A 41 -20.15 -7.01 12.25
CA TYR A 41 -19.14 -6.20 12.94
C TYR A 41 -18.73 -4.97 12.14
N LEU A 42 -18.75 -5.04 10.81
CA LEU A 42 -18.40 -3.90 9.95
C LEU A 42 -19.62 -3.16 9.40
N GLY A 43 -20.82 -3.77 9.45
CA GLY A 43 -22.02 -3.20 8.85
C GLY A 43 -21.90 -3.09 7.33
N ARG A 44 -21.14 -4.01 6.72
CA ARG A 44 -20.79 -3.99 5.31
C ARG A 44 -21.47 -5.16 4.60
N ASP A 45 -22.09 -4.87 3.46
CA ASP A 45 -22.73 -5.86 2.59
C ASP A 45 -21.72 -6.33 1.51
N SER A 46 -21.08 -7.48 1.74
CA SER A 46 -20.04 -8.06 0.87
C SER A 46 -18.77 -7.20 0.69
N VAL A 47 -17.85 -7.63 -0.18
CA VAL A 47 -16.55 -6.98 -0.38
C VAL A 47 -16.64 -5.61 -1.05
N ASP A 48 -17.69 -5.33 -1.84
CA ASP A 48 -17.91 -4.02 -2.47
C ASP A 48 -18.79 -3.07 -1.65
N GLY A 49 -19.45 -3.59 -0.62
CA GLY A 49 -20.41 -2.86 0.20
C GLY A 49 -21.82 -2.75 -0.41
N ASN A 50 -22.09 -3.43 -1.54
CA ASN A 50 -23.41 -3.45 -2.20
C ASN A 50 -23.87 -4.87 -2.57
N GLY A 51 -23.35 -5.89 -1.89
CA GLY A 51 -23.85 -7.26 -1.99
C GLY A 51 -23.42 -7.99 -3.27
N ILE A 52 -22.21 -7.73 -3.79
CA ILE A 52 -21.70 -8.58 -4.86
C ILE A 52 -21.60 -10.04 -4.38
N PRO A 53 -21.97 -11.03 -5.22
CA PRO A 53 -21.83 -12.43 -4.85
C PRO A 53 -20.39 -12.81 -4.57
N LEU A 54 -20.13 -13.42 -3.41
CA LEU A 54 -18.83 -14.01 -3.10
C LEU A 54 -18.63 -15.28 -3.93
N ARG A 55 -17.50 -15.37 -4.61
CA ARG A 55 -17.14 -16.49 -5.48
C ARG A 55 -15.79 -17.03 -5.04
N ALA A 56 -15.65 -18.35 -5.07
CA ALA A 56 -14.35 -19.00 -4.92
C ALA A 56 -14.10 -20.03 -6.02
N LEU A 57 -12.84 -20.13 -6.43
CA LEU A 57 -12.32 -21.18 -7.30
C LEU A 57 -11.41 -22.11 -6.50
N VAL A 58 -11.94 -23.29 -6.17
CA VAL A 58 -11.21 -24.30 -5.39
C VAL A 58 -10.40 -25.21 -6.32
N ARG A 59 -9.19 -25.60 -5.89
CA ARG A 59 -8.22 -26.38 -6.66
C ARG A 59 -7.83 -25.70 -7.97
N ALA A 60 -7.69 -24.38 -7.94
CA ALA A 60 -7.33 -23.61 -9.13
C ALA A 60 -5.96 -24.04 -9.69
N CYS A 61 -5.81 -23.98 -11.01
CA CYS A 61 -4.56 -24.29 -11.69
C CYS A 61 -4.19 -23.12 -12.62
N ASP A 62 -2.93 -22.67 -12.57
CA ASP A 62 -2.44 -21.51 -13.33
C ASP A 62 -1.65 -21.91 -14.60
N GLY A 63 -1.51 -23.22 -14.84
CA GLY A 63 -0.72 -23.78 -15.94
C GLY A 63 0.77 -23.98 -15.62
N THR A 64 1.20 -23.64 -14.41
CA THR A 64 2.50 -23.96 -13.82
C THR A 64 2.33 -24.97 -12.67
N SER A 65 1.35 -24.73 -11.81
CA SER A 65 0.98 -25.54 -10.64
C SER A 65 -0.49 -25.96 -10.72
N CYS A 66 -0.79 -27.16 -10.25
CA CYS A 66 -2.17 -27.68 -10.23
C CYS A 66 -2.35 -28.67 -9.07
N PRO A 67 -2.98 -28.25 -7.95
CA PRO A 67 -3.46 -26.90 -7.69
C PRO A 67 -2.32 -25.88 -7.47
N VAL A 68 -2.64 -24.59 -7.55
CA VAL A 68 -1.71 -23.50 -7.19
C VAL A 68 -1.28 -23.64 -5.73
N ALA A 69 -0.04 -23.24 -5.44
CA ALA A 69 0.42 -23.14 -4.05
C ALA A 69 -0.08 -21.81 -3.46
N GLY A 70 -0.66 -21.84 -2.27
CA GLY A 70 -1.19 -20.63 -1.63
C GLY A 70 -2.64 -20.31 -2.01
N SER A 71 -3.12 -19.23 -1.42
CA SER A 71 -4.43 -18.63 -1.64
C SER A 71 -4.22 -17.18 -2.03
N PHE A 72 -5.16 -16.61 -2.78
CA PHE A 72 -5.14 -15.18 -3.10
C PHE A 72 -6.52 -14.68 -3.53
N TRP A 73 -6.81 -13.43 -3.24
CA TRP A 73 -7.88 -12.68 -3.90
C TRP A 73 -7.49 -12.32 -5.33
N ALA A 74 -8.25 -12.82 -6.30
CA ALA A 74 -8.24 -12.31 -7.67
C ALA A 74 -9.24 -11.16 -7.80
N THR A 75 -9.34 -10.52 -8.97
CA THR A 75 -10.15 -9.30 -9.17
C THR A 75 -11.62 -9.41 -8.69
N ASP A 76 -12.25 -10.57 -8.80
CA ASP A 76 -13.66 -10.78 -8.46
C ASP A 76 -13.96 -12.10 -7.73
N HIS A 77 -12.92 -12.83 -7.30
CA HIS A 77 -13.10 -14.13 -6.64
C HIS A 77 -11.89 -14.54 -5.79
N PHE A 78 -12.16 -15.35 -4.77
CA PHE A 78 -11.17 -16.01 -3.95
C PHE A 78 -10.61 -17.25 -4.66
N VAL A 79 -9.29 -17.34 -4.82
CA VAL A 79 -8.62 -18.52 -5.36
C VAL A 79 -8.08 -19.37 -4.20
N VAL A 80 -8.52 -20.63 -4.15
CA VAL A 80 -8.10 -21.60 -3.12
C VAL A 80 -7.18 -22.63 -3.74
N GLY A 81 -5.92 -22.62 -3.32
CA GLY A 81 -4.89 -23.57 -3.74
C GLY A 81 -4.85 -24.85 -2.91
N ASP A 82 -3.72 -25.55 -3.02
CA ASP A 82 -3.45 -26.83 -2.34
C ASP A 82 -3.53 -26.69 -0.81
N ASP A 83 -4.27 -27.57 -0.14
CA ASP A 83 -4.31 -27.71 1.34
C ASP A 83 -4.74 -26.47 2.16
N ILE A 84 -5.45 -25.49 1.56
CA ILE A 84 -5.82 -24.22 2.24
C ILE A 84 -7.32 -24.04 2.49
N ALA A 85 -8.16 -24.93 1.96
CA ALA A 85 -9.62 -24.81 2.06
C ALA A 85 -10.19 -24.85 3.49
N ALA A 86 -9.36 -25.08 4.51
CA ALA A 86 -9.75 -25.18 5.92
C ALA A 86 -9.83 -23.82 6.63
N GLY A 87 -8.90 -22.88 6.42
CA GLY A 87 -8.81 -21.66 7.23
C GLY A 87 -9.93 -20.66 6.95
N ASP A 88 -10.73 -20.36 7.97
CA ASP A 88 -11.73 -19.27 7.95
C ASP A 88 -11.04 -17.91 8.01
N ASP A 89 -10.03 -17.77 8.86
CA ASP A 89 -9.14 -16.61 8.94
C ASP A 89 -8.53 -16.25 7.58
N ILE A 90 -8.10 -17.26 6.80
CA ILE A 90 -7.57 -17.08 5.44
C ILE A 90 -8.67 -16.66 4.47
N ALA A 91 -9.85 -17.29 4.52
CA ALA A 91 -10.94 -16.89 3.64
C ALA A 91 -11.31 -15.41 3.89
N THR A 92 -11.40 -15.00 5.16
CA THR A 92 -11.67 -13.62 5.55
C THR A 92 -10.51 -12.67 5.20
N HIS A 93 -9.25 -13.12 5.32
CA HIS A 93 -8.06 -12.38 4.86
C HIS A 93 -8.14 -12.06 3.37
N GLU A 94 -8.40 -13.07 2.53
CA GLU A 94 -8.49 -12.85 1.09
C GLU A 94 -9.67 -11.95 0.71
N LEU A 95 -10.84 -12.13 1.33
CA LEU A 95 -11.96 -11.21 1.11
C LEU A 95 -11.64 -9.78 1.57
N THR A 96 -10.79 -9.62 2.58
CA THR A 96 -10.36 -8.31 3.06
C THR A 96 -9.51 -7.57 2.04
N HIS A 97 -8.68 -8.26 1.24
CA HIS A 97 -8.06 -7.62 0.07
C HIS A 97 -9.09 -7.03 -0.89
N GLY A 98 -10.19 -7.75 -1.15
CA GLY A 98 -11.33 -7.21 -1.89
C GLY A 98 -11.95 -5.98 -1.24
N ILE A 99 -12.07 -5.94 0.09
CA ILE A 99 -12.56 -4.74 0.80
C ILE A 99 -11.60 -3.57 0.61
N ILE A 100 -10.30 -3.81 0.70
CA ILE A 100 -9.25 -2.80 0.51
C ILE A 100 -9.36 -2.19 -0.88
N ASP A 101 -9.53 -3.01 -1.92
CA ASP A 101 -9.75 -2.60 -3.31
C ASP A 101 -10.93 -1.63 -3.47
N TYR A 102 -12.05 -1.90 -2.78
CA TYR A 102 -13.25 -1.05 -2.81
C TYR A 102 -13.24 0.11 -1.79
N THR A 103 -12.16 0.31 -1.04
CA THR A 103 -12.07 1.34 0.00
C THR A 103 -10.82 2.23 -0.14
N SER A 104 -9.75 1.96 0.62
CA SER A 104 -8.50 2.75 0.60
C SER A 104 -7.67 2.54 -0.66
N ASN A 105 -7.85 1.41 -1.34
CA ASN A 105 -7.02 0.98 -2.47
C ASN A 105 -5.52 1.02 -2.09
N LEU A 106 -5.18 0.54 -0.88
CA LEU A 106 -3.80 0.50 -0.39
C LEU A 106 -2.91 -0.25 -1.39
N ALA A 107 -1.93 0.44 -1.95
CA ALA A 107 -1.02 -0.16 -2.91
C ALA A 107 -0.18 -1.24 -2.23
N TYR A 108 -0.04 -2.37 -2.92
CA TYR A 108 0.60 -3.57 -2.40
C TYR A 108 2.15 -3.50 -2.48
N THR A 109 2.73 -2.47 -1.86
CA THR A 109 4.18 -2.26 -1.84
C THR A 109 4.62 -1.52 -0.57
N PHE A 110 5.83 -1.81 -0.08
CA PHE A 110 6.43 -1.18 1.10
C PHE A 110 5.46 -1.11 2.30
N GLN A 111 5.38 0.04 2.99
CA GLN A 111 4.51 0.19 4.14
C GLN A 111 3.02 0.17 3.80
N SER A 112 2.59 0.65 2.62
CA SER A 112 1.17 0.57 2.25
C SER A 112 0.73 -0.88 2.03
N GLY A 113 1.60 -1.71 1.45
CA GLY A 113 1.37 -3.14 1.30
C GLY A 113 1.44 -3.89 2.62
N ALA A 114 2.36 -3.51 3.52
CA ALA A 114 2.40 -4.08 4.87
C ALA A 114 1.14 -3.75 5.68
N ILE A 115 0.58 -2.56 5.50
CA ILE A 115 -0.71 -2.18 6.09
C ILE A 115 -1.85 -2.95 5.42
N ASN A 116 -1.82 -3.14 4.09
CA ASN A 116 -2.78 -3.95 3.35
C ASN A 116 -2.85 -5.39 3.91
N GLU A 117 -1.71 -6.09 3.97
CA GLU A 117 -1.56 -7.40 4.61
C GLU A 117 -2.02 -7.42 6.06
N SER A 118 -1.64 -6.39 6.83
CA SER A 118 -2.06 -6.31 8.23
C SER A 118 -3.57 -6.21 8.37
N PHE A 119 -4.26 -5.41 7.54
CA PHE A 119 -5.73 -5.35 7.56
C PHE A 119 -6.36 -6.71 7.26
N ALA A 120 -5.80 -7.45 6.29
CA ALA A 120 -6.25 -8.78 5.93
C ALA A 120 -6.09 -9.78 7.09
N ASP A 121 -4.92 -9.82 7.73
CA ASP A 121 -4.68 -10.60 8.95
C ASP A 121 -5.62 -10.19 10.10
N ILE A 122 -5.82 -8.89 10.32
CA ILE A 122 -6.64 -8.35 11.42
C ILE A 122 -8.09 -8.77 11.28
N PHE A 123 -8.66 -8.67 10.09
CA PHE A 123 -10.06 -9.07 9.89
C PHE A 123 -10.22 -10.58 9.84
N GLY A 124 -9.23 -11.32 9.30
CA GLY A 124 -9.18 -12.78 9.43
C GLY A 124 -9.28 -13.22 10.88
N GLU A 125 -8.39 -12.70 11.72
CA GLU A 125 -8.32 -13.06 13.13
C GLU A 125 -9.47 -12.51 13.97
N PHE A 126 -10.03 -11.34 13.60
CA PHE A 126 -11.23 -10.87 14.28
C PHE A 126 -12.43 -11.77 13.99
N GLU A 127 -12.49 -12.39 12.82
CA GLU A 127 -13.54 -13.32 12.43
C GLU A 127 -13.38 -14.67 13.11
N ASP A 128 -12.19 -15.28 13.03
CA ASP A 128 -11.83 -16.51 13.75
C ASP A 128 -12.16 -16.42 15.26
N GLN A 129 -11.80 -15.30 15.90
CA GLN A 129 -12.03 -15.13 17.33
C GLN A 129 -13.52 -14.98 17.75
N VAL A 130 -14.43 -14.73 16.80
CA VAL A 130 -15.87 -14.50 17.10
C VAL A 130 -16.81 -15.48 16.42
N THR A 131 -16.31 -16.28 15.49
CA THR A 131 -17.07 -17.26 14.74
C THR A 131 -16.44 -18.63 14.94
N ALA A 132 -17.25 -19.64 15.24
CA ALA A 132 -16.77 -21.02 15.30
C ALA A 132 -17.22 -21.74 14.02
N VAL A 133 -16.28 -22.02 13.12
CA VAL A 133 -16.57 -22.74 11.88
C VAL A 133 -16.30 -24.24 12.06
N PRO A 134 -17.25 -25.14 11.80
CA PRO A 134 -16.96 -26.56 11.89
C PRO A 134 -15.82 -26.96 10.94
N GLY A 135 -14.76 -27.56 11.49
CA GLY A 135 -13.60 -28.01 10.71
C GLY A 135 -12.34 -27.17 10.90
N THR A 136 -12.44 -26.02 11.57
CA THR A 136 -11.33 -25.13 11.94
C THR A 136 -10.82 -25.41 13.37
N ASN A 137 -9.74 -24.74 13.78
CA ASN A 137 -8.92 -25.01 14.95
C ASN A 137 -8.84 -23.82 15.90
N ASP A 138 -10.00 -23.33 16.32
CA ASP A 138 -10.18 -22.17 17.20
C ASP A 138 -9.95 -22.54 18.69
N GLN A 139 -8.98 -23.42 18.96
CA GLN A 139 -8.59 -23.76 20.32
C GLN A 139 -7.87 -22.58 20.97
N PRO A 140 -8.05 -22.30 22.28
CA PRO A 140 -7.40 -21.17 22.97
C PRO A 140 -5.87 -21.07 22.87
N LYS A 141 -5.20 -22.16 22.48
CA LYS A 141 -3.74 -22.19 22.27
C LYS A 141 -3.32 -21.60 20.91
N ASN A 142 -4.28 -21.45 20.00
CA ASN A 142 -4.13 -20.93 18.66
C ASN A 142 -4.69 -19.51 18.51
N ASP A 143 -5.39 -18.97 19.52
CA ASP A 143 -5.86 -17.59 19.46
C ASP A 143 -4.76 -16.64 18.96
N TRP A 144 -5.09 -15.82 17.96
CA TRP A 144 -4.19 -14.84 17.37
C TRP A 144 -2.99 -15.44 16.58
N LEU A 145 -3.17 -16.64 16.02
CA LEU A 145 -2.21 -17.35 15.17
C LEU A 145 -2.73 -17.62 13.75
N PHE A 146 -2.47 -16.70 12.84
CA PHE A 146 -2.92 -16.82 11.46
C PHE A 146 -2.43 -18.09 10.73
N GLY A 147 -3.36 -18.80 10.10
CA GLY A 147 -3.17 -19.96 9.24
C GLY A 147 -2.91 -21.27 9.98
N GLU A 148 -3.36 -21.40 11.22
CA GLU A 148 -3.24 -22.61 12.05
C GLU A 148 -4.04 -23.82 11.54
N ASP A 149 -5.06 -23.57 10.72
CA ASP A 149 -5.95 -24.59 10.17
C ASP A 149 -5.35 -25.39 9.03
N GLN A 150 -4.24 -24.93 8.50
CA GLN A 150 -3.57 -25.58 7.39
C GLN A 150 -2.92 -26.88 7.87
N ALA A 151 -3.45 -28.04 7.48
CA ALA A 151 -2.88 -29.34 7.85
C ALA A 151 -1.38 -29.50 7.50
N ARG A 152 -0.91 -28.76 6.50
CA ARG A 152 0.47 -28.78 5.98
C ARG A 152 1.38 -27.69 6.57
N TYR A 153 0.82 -26.66 7.18
CA TYR A 153 1.57 -25.51 7.68
C TYR A 153 1.25 -25.29 9.16
N GLN A 154 2.28 -25.15 9.98
CA GLN A 154 2.09 -24.50 11.28
C GLN A 154 1.63 -23.06 11.02
N PRO A 155 0.89 -22.42 11.95
CA PRO A 155 0.52 -21.02 11.79
C PRO A 155 1.71 -20.19 11.31
N VAL A 156 1.46 -19.29 10.38
CA VAL A 156 2.51 -18.60 9.61
C VAL A 156 2.85 -17.25 10.21
N ARG A 157 1.91 -16.64 10.94
CA ARG A 157 2.09 -15.36 11.65
C ARG A 157 1.40 -15.43 13.02
N SER A 158 1.71 -14.46 13.87
CA SER A 158 1.00 -14.24 15.12
C SER A 158 0.79 -12.75 15.31
N LEU A 159 -0.46 -12.35 15.58
CA LEU A 159 -0.77 -10.97 15.93
C LEU A 159 -0.32 -10.67 17.37
N ALA A 160 -0.39 -11.68 18.25
CA ALA A 160 0.03 -11.55 19.65
C ALA A 160 1.55 -11.46 19.82
N ASP A 161 2.32 -12.27 19.10
CA ASP A 161 3.78 -12.25 19.11
C ASP A 161 4.35 -12.37 17.68
N PRO A 162 4.37 -11.27 16.91
CA PRO A 162 4.87 -11.30 15.53
C PRO A 162 6.32 -11.74 15.42
N THR A 163 7.10 -11.61 16.50
CA THR A 163 8.52 -12.01 16.51
C THR A 163 8.73 -13.51 16.64
N ARG A 164 7.66 -14.27 16.92
CA ARG A 164 7.71 -15.73 17.04
C ARG A 164 8.10 -16.34 15.69
N ALA A 165 9.09 -17.23 15.71
CA ALA A 165 9.45 -18.02 14.53
C ALA A 165 8.31 -18.98 14.17
N LEU A 166 7.66 -18.71 13.06
CA LEU A 166 6.46 -19.39 12.57
C LEU A 166 6.59 -19.80 11.10
N GLY A 167 5.66 -20.62 10.62
CA GLY A 167 5.73 -21.23 9.29
C GLY A 167 6.94 -22.16 9.09
N ARG A 168 7.09 -22.67 7.85
CA ARG A 168 8.13 -23.67 7.52
C ARG A 168 9.56 -23.15 7.62
N ASN A 169 9.74 -21.84 7.44
CA ASN A 169 11.05 -21.21 7.38
C ASN A 169 11.46 -20.56 8.71
N GLY A 170 10.65 -20.71 9.78
CA GLY A 170 10.91 -20.05 11.06
C GLY A 170 10.88 -18.52 10.97
N TYR A 171 9.97 -18.03 10.14
CA TYR A 171 9.76 -16.64 9.77
C TYR A 171 9.41 -15.76 10.99
N ARG A 172 9.91 -14.51 11.03
CA ARG A 172 9.67 -13.54 12.13
C ARG A 172 9.34 -12.16 11.58
N SER A 173 8.25 -11.58 12.08
CA SER A 173 7.83 -10.22 11.78
C SER A 173 8.27 -9.23 12.87
N PRO A 174 8.42 -7.93 12.56
CA PRO A 174 8.55 -6.90 13.56
C PRO A 174 7.24 -6.73 14.35
N ASP A 175 7.34 -6.56 15.66
CA ASP A 175 6.24 -6.21 16.57
C ASP A 175 6.08 -4.69 16.78
N ARG A 176 7.01 -3.90 16.24
CA ARG A 176 7.08 -2.43 16.29
C ARG A 176 8.05 -1.89 15.24
N MET A 177 8.00 -0.59 14.95
CA MET A 177 8.86 0.05 13.94
C MET A 177 10.36 -0.10 14.22
N HIS A 178 10.80 -0.08 15.49
CA HIS A 178 12.20 -0.32 15.86
C HIS A 178 12.52 -1.77 16.22
N SER A 179 11.70 -2.73 15.81
CA SER A 179 11.99 -4.15 16.02
C SER A 179 13.24 -4.56 15.22
N PRO A 180 14.14 -5.42 15.75
CA PRO A 180 15.27 -5.95 14.99
C PRO A 180 14.85 -6.85 13.82
N HIS A 181 13.57 -7.23 13.75
CA HIS A 181 12.99 -8.03 12.67
C HIS A 181 12.31 -7.17 11.59
N TYR A 182 12.47 -5.85 11.64
CA TYR A 182 11.94 -4.97 10.60
C TYR A 182 12.66 -5.25 9.27
N PHE A 183 11.89 -5.60 8.24
CA PHE A 183 12.44 -5.92 6.92
C PHE A 183 12.90 -4.65 6.20
N VAL A 184 14.12 -4.70 5.67
CA VAL A 184 14.74 -3.61 4.91
C VAL A 184 14.95 -4.01 3.46
N SER A 185 15.36 -5.26 3.20
CA SER A 185 15.56 -5.79 1.85
C SER A 185 15.54 -7.32 1.85
N ALA A 186 15.41 -7.92 0.67
CA ALA A 186 15.50 -9.38 0.47
C ALA A 186 16.71 -10.05 1.16
N ALA A 187 17.81 -9.32 1.39
CA ALA A 187 18.99 -9.83 2.11
C ALA A 187 18.73 -10.15 3.60
N ASP A 188 17.65 -9.62 4.19
CA ASP A 188 17.27 -9.84 5.59
C ASP A 188 16.50 -11.16 5.82
N ILE A 189 16.10 -11.84 4.74
CA ILE A 189 15.33 -13.08 4.80
C ILE A 189 16.27 -14.28 4.64
N ASP A 190 16.69 -14.50 3.39
CA ASP A 190 17.56 -15.56 2.91
C ASP A 190 18.04 -15.14 1.51
N PRO A 191 19.31 -15.36 1.15
CA PRO A 191 19.81 -15.06 -0.19
C PRO A 191 19.00 -15.79 -1.27
N GLY A 192 18.28 -15.03 -2.10
CA GLY A 192 17.48 -15.55 -3.21
C GLY A 192 15.97 -15.60 -2.97
N SER A 193 15.49 -15.21 -1.78
CA SER A 193 14.07 -14.95 -1.56
C SER A 193 13.61 -13.70 -2.33
N PRO A 194 12.37 -13.67 -2.84
CA PRO A 194 11.82 -12.45 -3.44
C PRO A 194 11.78 -11.32 -2.40
N ASP A 195 11.88 -10.08 -2.86
CA ASP A 195 11.83 -8.87 -2.00
C ASP A 195 10.47 -8.64 -1.32
N ASP A 196 9.51 -9.54 -1.54
CA ASP A 196 8.18 -9.50 -0.95
C ASP A 196 7.48 -8.14 -1.12
N SER A 197 7.59 -7.55 -2.32
CA SER A 197 7.09 -6.22 -2.65
C SER A 197 7.55 -5.11 -1.68
N GLY A 198 8.75 -5.24 -1.11
CA GLY A 198 9.25 -4.36 -0.06
C GLY A 198 8.90 -4.82 1.36
N GLY A 199 8.71 -6.12 1.56
CA GLY A 199 8.44 -6.76 2.85
C GLY A 199 7.01 -6.57 3.34
N VAL A 200 6.01 -6.73 2.49
CA VAL A 200 4.58 -6.51 2.84
C VAL A 200 4.10 -7.52 3.89
N HIS A 201 4.33 -8.81 3.68
CA HIS A 201 4.03 -9.86 4.67
C HIS A 201 4.98 -9.77 5.86
N TYR A 202 6.13 -9.12 5.66
CA TYR A 202 7.11 -8.98 6.72
C TYR A 202 6.67 -7.94 7.73
N ASN A 203 6.59 -6.71 7.26
CA ASN A 203 6.39 -5.54 8.09
C ASN A 203 4.94 -5.41 8.58
N SER A 204 3.99 -6.23 8.11
CA SER A 204 2.60 -6.27 8.59
C SER A 204 2.50 -6.55 10.10
N GLY A 205 3.50 -7.21 10.67
CA GLY A 205 3.61 -7.49 12.11
C GLY A 205 3.42 -6.26 13.02
N VAL A 206 3.81 -5.06 12.56
CA VAL A 206 3.65 -3.81 13.34
C VAL A 206 2.16 -3.46 13.50
N GLY A 207 1.39 -3.55 12.42
CA GLY A 207 -0.07 -3.35 12.43
C GLY A 207 -0.78 -4.47 13.20
N ASN A 208 -0.36 -5.71 12.98
CA ASN A 208 -0.88 -6.92 13.64
C ASN A 208 -0.74 -6.82 15.16
N LYS A 209 0.44 -6.43 15.66
CA LYS A 209 0.66 -6.23 17.10
C LYS A 209 -0.23 -5.15 17.68
N ALA A 210 -0.42 -4.03 16.97
CA ALA A 210 -1.26 -2.95 17.43
C ALA A 210 -2.74 -3.38 17.51
N ALA A 211 -3.23 -4.12 16.52
CA ALA A 211 -4.59 -4.64 16.53
C ALA A 211 -4.82 -5.63 17.66
N TRP A 212 -3.89 -6.54 17.91
CA TRP A 212 -3.94 -7.44 19.06
C TRP A 212 -4.01 -6.67 20.38
N LEU A 213 -3.13 -5.68 20.58
CA LEU A 213 -3.12 -4.84 21.79
C LEU A 213 -4.45 -4.12 22.00
N ILE A 214 -5.09 -3.68 20.91
CA ILE A 214 -6.38 -2.98 20.93
C ILE A 214 -7.52 -3.95 21.21
N ALA A 215 -7.57 -5.10 20.54
CA ALA A 215 -8.75 -5.96 20.52
C ALA A 215 -8.75 -7.03 21.63
N ALA A 216 -7.61 -7.67 21.87
CA ALA A 216 -7.52 -8.86 22.70
C ALA A 216 -7.89 -8.59 24.17
N PRO A 217 -8.70 -9.42 24.82
CA PRO A 217 -9.18 -9.17 26.17
C PRO A 217 -8.03 -9.12 27.19
N GLY A 218 -8.22 -8.34 28.25
CA GLY A 218 -7.26 -8.21 29.34
C GLY A 218 -6.37 -6.97 29.24
N ILE A 219 -5.28 -6.98 30.01
CA ILE A 219 -4.32 -5.88 30.07
C ILE A 219 -2.96 -6.39 29.58
N HIS A 220 -2.45 -5.73 28.56
CA HIS A 220 -1.21 -6.08 27.88
C HIS A 220 -0.15 -5.01 28.15
N VAL A 221 1.03 -5.43 28.59
CA VAL A 221 2.17 -4.52 28.80
C VAL A 221 3.18 -4.76 27.69
N PHE A 222 3.39 -3.74 26.85
CA PHE A 222 4.31 -3.81 25.72
C PHE A 222 4.99 -2.46 25.52
N ASN A 223 6.31 -2.48 25.33
CA ASN A 223 7.12 -1.28 25.07
C ASN A 223 6.84 -0.08 26.00
N GLY A 224 6.74 -0.35 27.32
CA GLY A 224 6.46 0.68 28.33
C GLY A 224 5.01 1.19 28.37
N GLN A 225 4.14 0.69 27.49
CA GLN A 225 2.71 0.99 27.48
C GLN A 225 1.92 -0.12 28.15
N ARG A 226 0.82 0.26 28.82
CA ARG A 226 -0.16 -0.65 29.41
C ARG A 226 -1.50 -0.43 28.70
N VAL A 227 -1.87 -1.37 27.84
CA VAL A 227 -3.06 -1.31 26.99
C VAL A 227 -4.12 -2.26 27.55
N THR A 228 -5.32 -1.75 27.83
CA THR A 228 -6.48 -2.60 28.12
C THR A 228 -7.21 -2.86 26.81
N GLY A 229 -7.42 -4.12 26.44
CA GLY A 229 -8.18 -4.46 25.24
C GLY A 229 -9.62 -3.94 25.30
N ILE A 230 -10.08 -3.35 24.20
CA ILE A 230 -11.42 -2.75 24.05
C ILE A 230 -12.44 -3.73 23.45
N GLY A 231 -11.99 -4.92 23.04
CA GLY A 231 -12.79 -5.98 22.43
C GLY A 231 -12.97 -5.81 20.91
N ILE A 232 -13.14 -6.95 20.23
CA ILE A 232 -13.32 -7.04 18.78
C ILE A 232 -14.48 -6.18 18.26
N PRO A 233 -15.68 -6.11 18.89
CA PRO A 233 -16.77 -5.28 18.38
C PRO A 233 -16.40 -3.81 18.16
N LYS A 234 -15.64 -3.22 19.09
CA LYS A 234 -15.17 -1.83 18.98
C LYS A 234 -13.97 -1.71 18.05
N ALA A 235 -13.02 -2.64 18.17
CA ALA A 235 -11.82 -2.63 17.34
C ALA A 235 -12.16 -2.74 15.86
N ALA A 236 -13.03 -3.69 15.47
CA ALA A 236 -13.45 -3.90 14.09
C ALA A 236 -14.08 -2.64 13.48
N ARG A 237 -14.92 -1.91 14.23
CA ARG A 237 -15.51 -0.63 13.80
C ARG A 237 -14.47 0.46 13.59
N ILE A 238 -13.47 0.55 14.48
CA ILE A 238 -12.37 1.51 14.35
C ILE A 238 -11.53 1.19 13.12
N TYR A 239 -11.07 -0.05 12.99
CA TYR A 239 -10.24 -0.49 11.86
C TYR A 239 -10.99 -0.34 10.52
N TYR A 240 -12.27 -0.71 10.44
CA TYR A 240 -13.05 -0.51 9.21
C TYR A 240 -13.18 0.96 8.82
N ARG A 241 -13.37 1.87 9.79
CA ARG A 241 -13.35 3.30 9.52
C ARG A 241 -11.97 3.77 9.05
N VAL A 242 -10.90 3.31 9.68
CA VAL A 242 -9.52 3.62 9.26
C VAL A 242 -9.34 3.26 7.79
N LEU A 243 -9.74 2.05 7.41
CA LEU A 243 -9.60 1.55 6.05
C LEU A 243 -10.34 2.42 5.02
N GLN A 244 -11.42 3.09 5.39
CA GLN A 244 -12.13 4.03 4.50
C GLN A 244 -11.46 5.40 4.36
N THR A 245 -10.45 5.70 5.18
CA THR A 245 -9.83 7.03 5.29
C THR A 245 -8.38 7.07 4.84
N LEU A 246 -7.71 5.92 4.75
CA LEU A 246 -6.31 5.85 4.35
C LEU A 246 -6.16 6.16 2.85
N PRO A 247 -5.16 6.98 2.47
CA PRO A 247 -4.77 7.07 1.07
C PRO A 247 -4.10 5.77 0.63
N SER A 248 -4.17 5.49 -0.67
CA SER A 248 -3.53 4.30 -1.27
C SER A 248 -2.03 4.19 -0.97
N ALA A 249 -1.34 5.31 -0.75
CA ALA A 249 0.08 5.35 -0.39
C ALA A 249 0.38 5.52 1.10
N ALA A 250 -0.57 5.15 1.97
CA ALA A 250 -0.41 5.27 3.42
C ALA A 250 0.85 4.58 3.95
N ASN A 251 1.48 5.19 4.94
CA ASN A 251 2.56 4.62 5.76
C ASN A 251 2.11 4.45 7.22
N TYR A 252 2.97 3.90 8.07
CA TYR A 252 2.64 3.66 9.48
C TYR A 252 2.27 4.93 10.26
N PRO A 253 2.92 6.09 10.05
CA PRO A 253 2.42 7.35 10.59
C PRO A 253 1.00 7.71 10.14
N ASP A 254 0.65 7.49 8.86
CA ASP A 254 -0.72 7.72 8.37
C ASP A 254 -1.71 6.74 9.05
N LEU A 255 -1.34 5.47 9.25
CA LEU A 255 -2.16 4.49 10.02
C LEU A 255 -2.35 4.91 11.47
N ALA A 256 -1.28 5.36 12.14
CA ALA A 256 -1.34 5.85 13.52
C ALA A 256 -2.33 7.01 13.68
N ASP A 257 -2.28 7.98 12.78
CA ASP A 257 -3.14 9.16 12.80
C ASP A 257 -4.59 8.81 12.40
N ALA A 258 -4.77 7.88 11.46
CA ALA A 258 -6.09 7.39 11.10
C ALA A 258 -6.75 6.61 12.24
N LEU A 259 -6.02 5.77 12.97
CA LEU A 259 -6.52 5.02 14.13
C LEU A 259 -7.05 5.96 15.22
N THR A 260 -6.25 6.96 15.60
CA THR A 260 -6.62 7.91 16.65
C THR A 260 -7.79 8.79 16.22
N THR A 261 -7.75 9.31 15.00
CA THR A 261 -8.80 10.17 14.45
C THR A 261 -10.11 9.40 14.25
N SER A 262 -10.04 8.16 13.76
CA SER A 262 -11.21 7.30 13.58
C SER A 262 -11.86 6.93 14.91
N CYS A 263 -11.06 6.56 15.92
CA CYS A 263 -11.61 6.31 17.25
C CYS A 263 -12.26 7.57 17.84
N ALA A 264 -11.58 8.72 17.78
CA ALA A 264 -12.12 9.98 18.28
C ALA A 264 -13.43 10.35 17.59
N TYR A 265 -13.52 10.16 16.26
CA TYR A 265 -14.75 10.37 15.51
C TYR A 265 -15.87 9.45 15.99
N LEU A 266 -15.63 8.15 16.10
CA LEU A 266 -16.63 7.17 16.51
C LEU A 266 -17.10 7.39 17.96
N SER A 267 -16.18 7.77 18.84
CA SER A 267 -16.47 8.17 20.22
C SER A 267 -17.37 9.40 20.29
N ALA A 268 -17.07 10.44 19.50
CA ALA A 268 -17.87 11.66 19.44
C ALA A 268 -19.29 11.41 18.92
N HIS A 269 -19.48 10.38 18.08
CA HIS A 269 -20.78 9.98 17.54
C HIS A 269 -21.45 8.85 18.33
N GLN A 270 -20.88 8.44 19.47
CA GLN A 270 -21.42 7.38 20.34
C GLN A 270 -21.64 6.05 19.63
N THR A 271 -20.83 5.74 18.61
CA THR A 271 -20.94 4.50 17.84
C THR A 271 -20.53 3.30 18.69
N GLU A 272 -21.41 2.31 18.85
CA GLU A 272 -21.10 0.99 19.45
C GLU A 272 -20.48 1.08 20.87
N GLY A 273 -20.84 2.13 21.61
CA GLY A 273 -20.30 2.35 22.96
C GLY A 273 -18.79 2.63 23.00
N ILE A 274 -18.18 3.05 21.87
CA ILE A 274 -16.81 3.54 21.84
C ILE A 274 -16.72 4.85 22.63
N THR A 275 -15.74 4.94 23.52
CA THR A 275 -15.55 6.06 24.45
C THR A 275 -14.17 6.68 24.30
N THR A 276 -13.96 7.83 24.92
CA THR A 276 -12.63 8.46 25.02
C THR A 276 -11.62 7.60 25.79
N THR A 277 -12.08 6.75 26.72
CA THR A 277 -11.21 5.78 27.41
C THR A 277 -10.74 4.67 26.47
N ASP A 278 -11.60 4.20 25.56
CA ASP A 278 -11.20 3.24 24.52
C ASP A 278 -10.16 3.87 23.59
N CYS A 279 -10.35 5.12 23.17
CA CYS A 279 -9.41 5.82 22.29
C CYS A 279 -8.05 6.09 22.95
N LEU A 280 -8.00 6.21 24.29
CA LEU A 280 -6.72 6.23 25.00
C LEU A 280 -5.97 4.90 24.87
N GLN A 281 -6.67 3.76 24.81
CA GLN A 281 -6.03 2.45 24.61
C GLN A 281 -5.51 2.32 23.17
N VAL A 282 -6.25 2.83 22.18
CA VAL A 282 -5.80 2.92 20.79
C VAL A 282 -4.52 3.74 20.67
N GLU A 283 -4.48 4.94 21.26
CA GLU A 283 -3.26 5.77 21.25
C GLU A 283 -2.09 5.09 21.96
N ARG A 284 -2.33 4.38 23.06
CA ARG A 284 -1.27 3.61 23.73
C ARG A 284 -0.74 2.48 22.86
N ALA A 285 -1.59 1.77 22.13
CA ALA A 285 -1.15 0.72 21.21
C ALA A 285 -0.28 1.31 20.08
N VAL A 286 -0.71 2.44 19.50
CA VAL A 286 0.06 3.19 18.49
C VAL A 286 1.44 3.61 19.01
N ILE A 287 1.52 4.12 20.24
CA ILE A 287 2.80 4.45 20.88
C ILE A 287 3.63 3.19 21.12
N ALA A 288 3.02 2.10 21.58
CA ALA A 288 3.71 0.87 21.93
C ALA A 288 4.38 0.21 20.71
N THR A 289 3.74 0.27 19.56
CA THR A 289 4.25 -0.25 18.27
C THR A 289 5.06 0.77 17.48
N GLU A 290 5.23 1.98 18.02
CA GLU A 290 6.11 3.03 17.50
C GLU A 290 5.74 3.51 16.08
N MET A 291 4.47 3.39 15.67
CA MET A 291 4.03 3.67 14.30
C MET A 291 4.38 5.08 13.78
N ARG A 292 4.57 6.06 14.67
CA ARG A 292 4.97 7.44 14.32
C ARG A 292 6.49 7.64 14.21
N LEU A 293 7.29 6.61 14.47
CA LEU A 293 8.74 6.65 14.34
C LEU A 293 9.18 6.01 13.01
N PRO A 294 10.24 6.52 12.37
CA PRO A 294 10.81 5.84 11.22
C PRO A 294 11.42 4.49 11.66
N PRO A 295 11.55 3.51 10.75
CA PRO A 295 12.35 2.31 11.01
C PRO A 295 13.77 2.66 11.47
N LEU A 296 14.37 1.83 12.34
CA LEU A 296 15.74 2.06 12.82
C LEU A 296 16.77 2.06 11.70
N SER A 297 16.56 1.21 10.68
CA SER A 297 17.47 1.12 9.54
C SER A 297 17.28 2.34 8.63
N PRO A 298 18.34 3.14 8.37
CA PRO A 298 18.27 4.26 7.44
C PRO A 298 17.89 3.83 6.01
N ALA A 299 18.14 2.57 5.64
CA ALA A 299 17.78 2.04 4.34
C ALA A 299 16.27 1.77 4.18
N ALA A 300 15.55 1.56 5.29
CA ALA A 300 14.09 1.43 5.30
C ALA A 300 13.36 2.72 5.72
N ALA A 301 14.11 3.74 6.17
CA ALA A 301 13.53 5.00 6.61
C ALA A 301 12.97 5.81 5.44
N LEU A 302 11.74 6.31 5.60
CA LEU A 302 11.15 7.26 4.66
C LEU A 302 11.94 8.56 4.65
N VAL A 303 12.15 9.13 3.46
CA VAL A 303 12.81 10.44 3.32
C VAL A 303 11.86 11.52 3.87
N PRO A 304 12.25 12.31 4.88
CA PRO A 304 11.40 13.37 5.41
C PRO A 304 10.93 14.32 4.30
N PRO A 305 9.63 14.68 4.24
CA PRO A 305 9.12 15.52 3.17
C PRO A 305 9.67 16.95 3.26
N ALA A 306 9.95 17.57 2.11
CA ALA A 306 10.34 18.98 2.07
C ALA A 306 9.28 19.88 2.73
N PRO A 307 9.69 20.87 3.55
CA PRO A 307 8.75 21.79 4.19
C PRO A 307 8.03 22.65 3.14
N VAL A 308 6.84 23.13 3.47
CA VAL A 308 6.09 24.02 2.57
C VAL A 308 6.76 25.40 2.55
N CYS A 309 6.70 26.14 3.64
CA CYS A 309 7.37 27.44 3.79
C CYS A 309 8.37 27.43 4.95
N PRO A 310 9.34 28.37 5.00
CA PRO A 310 10.10 28.66 6.21
C PRO A 310 9.18 28.97 7.39
N THR A 311 9.68 28.77 8.62
CA THR A 311 8.96 29.11 9.86
C THR A 311 8.47 30.56 9.82
N ASP A 312 7.28 30.80 10.38
CA ASP A 312 6.63 32.12 10.48
C ASP A 312 6.18 32.77 9.16
N THR A 313 6.16 32.03 8.05
CA THR A 313 5.61 32.51 6.77
C THR A 313 4.45 31.66 6.29
N SER A 314 3.59 32.25 5.45
CA SER A 314 2.39 31.59 4.92
C SER A 314 2.50 31.35 3.42
N ALA A 315 1.98 30.20 2.96
CA ALA A 315 1.96 29.85 1.55
C ALA A 315 0.76 30.47 0.84
N THR A 316 1.01 31.19 -0.25
CA THR A 316 -0.03 31.60 -1.20
C THR A 316 0.14 30.83 -2.51
N VAL A 317 -0.82 29.95 -2.82
CA VAL A 317 -0.78 29.09 -4.02
C VAL A 317 -0.95 29.93 -5.29
N LEU A 318 -0.01 29.80 -6.22
CA LEU A 318 -0.07 30.39 -7.55
C LEU A 318 -0.74 29.44 -8.55
N ALA A 319 -0.40 28.15 -8.46
CA ALA A 319 -1.00 27.09 -9.26
C ALA A 319 -0.81 25.76 -8.53
N ALA A 320 -1.75 24.84 -8.71
CA ALA A 320 -1.65 23.50 -8.17
C ALA A 320 -2.36 22.48 -9.06
N ASP A 321 -1.93 21.22 -8.96
CA ASP A 321 -2.66 20.07 -9.45
C ASP A 321 -2.39 18.87 -8.53
N GLY A 322 -3.47 18.22 -8.09
CA GLY A 322 -3.44 16.97 -7.32
C GLY A 322 -3.97 15.78 -8.10
N PHE A 323 -4.12 15.88 -9.42
CA PHE A 323 -4.45 14.76 -10.34
C PHE A 323 -5.81 14.07 -10.18
N GLU A 324 -6.66 14.55 -9.28
CA GLU A 324 -8.00 14.00 -9.02
C GLU A 324 -8.98 14.08 -10.21
N ASN A 325 -8.70 14.93 -11.21
CA ASN A 325 -9.51 15.00 -12.43
C ASN A 325 -9.06 13.94 -13.45
N PRO A 326 -9.96 13.07 -13.94
CA PRO A 326 -9.60 11.99 -14.88
C PRO A 326 -9.07 12.55 -16.22
N GLY A 327 -8.18 11.78 -16.86
CA GLY A 327 -7.50 12.15 -18.11
C GLY A 327 -6.17 12.85 -17.87
N THR A 328 -5.62 13.52 -18.89
CA THR A 328 -4.33 14.22 -18.75
C THR A 328 -4.45 15.58 -18.07
N GLY A 329 -5.66 16.06 -17.74
CA GLY A 329 -5.88 17.34 -17.06
C GLY A 329 -5.08 18.52 -17.68
N PRO A 330 -4.42 19.36 -16.85
CA PRO A 330 -3.54 20.42 -17.31
C PRO A 330 -2.18 19.91 -17.81
N TRP A 331 -2.03 18.63 -18.16
CA TRP A 331 -0.78 18.02 -18.61
C TRP A 331 -0.83 17.62 -20.07
N THR A 332 0.30 17.83 -20.75
CA THR A 332 0.62 17.24 -22.04
C THR A 332 1.58 16.08 -21.78
N ILE A 333 1.13 14.87 -22.11
CA ILE A 333 1.82 13.62 -21.79
C ILE A 333 2.35 12.96 -23.06
N THR A 334 3.57 12.45 -22.98
CA THR A 334 4.19 11.57 -23.99
C THR A 334 4.91 10.42 -23.29
N GLY A 335 4.96 9.26 -23.95
CA GLY A 335 5.56 8.06 -23.36
C GLY A 335 4.64 7.40 -22.34
N GLN A 336 5.21 6.98 -21.21
CA GLN A 336 4.58 6.09 -20.22
C GLN A 336 3.90 6.79 -19.05
N TRP A 337 3.86 8.13 -19.03
CA TRP A 337 3.09 8.84 -18.00
C TRP A 337 1.60 8.56 -18.18
N ARG A 338 0.90 8.32 -17.07
CA ARG A 338 -0.56 8.09 -17.04
C ARG A 338 -1.14 8.57 -15.71
N ASN A 339 -2.45 8.82 -15.70
CA ASN A 339 -3.22 9.18 -14.52
C ASN A 339 -4.32 8.12 -14.32
N PRO A 340 -3.95 6.93 -13.80
CA PRO A 340 -4.87 5.80 -13.68
C PRO A 340 -6.04 6.15 -12.75
N PRO A 341 -7.20 5.51 -12.91
CA PRO A 341 -8.24 5.56 -11.87
C PRO A 341 -7.75 4.90 -10.57
N ALA A 342 -8.19 5.40 -9.42
CA ALA A 342 -8.37 4.52 -8.25
C ALA A 342 -9.27 3.37 -8.71
N GLN A 343 -8.84 2.15 -8.42
CA GLN A 343 -9.36 0.88 -8.96
C GLN A 343 -10.88 0.80 -9.15
N GLY A 344 -11.31 -0.04 -10.11
CA GLY A 344 -12.72 -0.43 -10.31
C GLY A 344 -13.38 0.00 -11.62
N THR A 345 -12.66 0.60 -12.59
CA THR A 345 -13.31 1.07 -13.84
C THR A 345 -12.69 0.59 -15.15
N ASP A 346 -11.56 -0.11 -15.15
CA ASP A 346 -10.95 -0.58 -16.41
C ASP A 346 -10.65 -2.09 -16.39
N PRO A 347 -11.47 -2.92 -17.06
CA PRO A 347 -11.24 -4.36 -17.18
C PRO A 347 -10.00 -4.72 -18.03
N ALA A 348 -9.29 -3.76 -18.62
CA ALA A 348 -8.03 -3.98 -19.31
C ALA A 348 -6.80 -4.11 -18.38
N TYR A 349 -6.93 -3.72 -17.11
CA TYR A 349 -5.85 -3.76 -16.11
C TYR A 349 -6.16 -4.83 -15.06
N THR A 350 -5.90 -6.09 -15.41
CA THR A 350 -6.18 -7.27 -14.56
C THR A 350 -4.98 -7.73 -13.73
N ASP A 351 -3.85 -7.02 -13.78
CA ASP A 351 -2.72 -7.28 -12.89
C ASP A 351 -2.84 -6.40 -11.64
N ILE A 352 -2.82 -7.05 -10.48
CA ILE A 352 -2.79 -6.47 -9.12
C ILE A 352 -1.60 -5.52 -8.89
N GLU A 353 -0.66 -5.40 -9.85
CA GLU A 353 0.43 -4.42 -9.83
C GLU A 353 0.07 -3.02 -10.38
N TYR A 354 -1.17 -2.77 -10.85
CA TYR A 354 -1.56 -1.54 -11.57
C TYR A 354 -2.52 -0.60 -10.80
N HIS A 355 -2.33 -0.42 -9.50
CA HIS A 355 -3.17 0.46 -8.69
C HIS A 355 -2.62 1.89 -8.63
N ALA A 356 -3.51 2.89 -8.59
CA ALA A 356 -3.12 4.26 -8.30
C ALA A 356 -2.41 4.32 -6.93
N TYR A 357 -1.14 4.72 -6.93
CA TYR A 357 -0.37 4.97 -5.71
C TYR A 357 -0.38 6.47 -5.42
N ALA A 358 -1.44 6.95 -4.78
CA ALA A 358 -1.71 8.35 -4.48
C ALA A 358 -1.47 8.69 -3.01
N ARG A 359 -0.86 9.84 -2.75
CA ARG A 359 -0.56 10.32 -1.39
C ARG A 359 -1.75 11.06 -0.79
N GLU A 360 -2.46 11.83 -1.61
CA GLU A 360 -3.73 12.47 -1.28
C GLU A 360 -4.77 12.06 -2.34
N GLY A 361 -6.04 11.99 -1.95
CA GLY A 361 -7.11 11.67 -2.89
C GLY A 361 -7.04 10.24 -3.44
N LYS A 362 -7.43 10.08 -4.71
CA LYS A 362 -7.64 8.79 -5.39
C LYS A 362 -6.72 8.60 -6.59
N ARG A 363 -5.98 9.62 -6.99
CA ARG A 363 -5.21 9.60 -8.24
C ARG A 363 -3.85 10.24 -8.05
N ALA A 364 -2.87 9.67 -8.74
CA ALA A 364 -1.55 10.27 -8.89
C ALA A 364 -1.08 10.10 -10.32
N LEU A 365 -0.21 11.00 -10.77
CA LEU A 365 0.43 10.85 -12.06
C LEU A 365 1.59 9.88 -11.95
N GLU A 366 1.60 8.83 -12.76
CA GLU A 366 2.60 7.78 -12.68
C GLU A 366 3.29 7.52 -14.01
N SER A 367 4.58 7.24 -13.97
CA SER A 367 5.34 6.70 -15.09
C SER A 367 5.83 5.33 -14.69
N TYR A 368 5.38 4.29 -15.39
CA TYR A 368 5.70 2.89 -15.09
C TYR A 368 6.24 2.17 -16.33
N THR A 369 6.96 1.06 -16.11
CA THR A 369 7.47 0.18 -17.18
C THR A 369 6.60 -1.06 -17.28
N PRO A 370 5.58 -1.09 -18.15
CA PRO A 370 4.75 -2.27 -18.26
C PRO A 370 5.54 -3.48 -18.74
N SER A 371 5.20 -4.65 -18.19
CA SER A 371 5.90 -5.92 -18.41
C SER A 371 5.93 -6.36 -19.88
N ASP A 372 4.96 -5.91 -20.69
CA ASP A 372 4.89 -6.17 -22.13
C ASP A 372 5.85 -5.30 -22.97
N LEU A 373 6.51 -4.30 -22.35
CA LEU A 373 7.55 -3.48 -22.96
C LEU A 373 8.97 -3.96 -22.65
N LEU A 374 9.11 -4.98 -21.79
CA LEU A 374 10.36 -5.72 -21.64
C LEU A 374 10.74 -6.32 -23.02
N ASP A 375 12.03 -6.27 -23.36
CA ASP A 375 12.61 -6.78 -24.62
C ASP A 375 12.31 -6.02 -25.94
N LYS A 376 11.52 -4.93 -25.94
CA LYS A 376 11.30 -4.10 -27.15
C LYS A 376 12.41 -3.04 -27.33
N PRO A 377 12.88 -2.72 -28.57
CA PRO A 377 13.87 -1.67 -28.78
C PRO A 377 13.28 -0.31 -28.36
N PRO A 378 14.06 0.56 -27.68
CA PRO A 378 13.49 1.68 -26.95
C PRO A 378 12.76 2.65 -27.87
N PRO A 379 11.69 3.26 -27.33
CA PRO A 379 11.68 4.70 -27.24
C PRO A 379 11.69 5.11 -25.76
N ARG A 380 12.67 5.94 -25.37
CA ARG A 380 12.58 7.41 -25.34
C ARG A 380 11.72 7.89 -24.17
N GLN A 381 12.42 8.33 -23.11
CA GLN A 381 12.06 9.48 -22.28
C GLN A 381 10.56 9.81 -22.22
N SER A 382 9.89 9.45 -21.13
CA SER A 382 8.49 9.82 -20.86
C SER A 382 8.43 11.24 -20.32
N ILE A 383 7.59 12.09 -20.89
CA ILE A 383 7.51 13.50 -20.52
C ILE A 383 6.08 13.87 -20.14
N ALA A 384 5.91 14.44 -18.96
CA ALA A 384 4.70 15.12 -18.51
C ALA A 384 4.99 16.62 -18.40
N THR A 385 4.42 17.42 -19.32
CA THR A 385 4.59 18.87 -19.33
C THR A 385 3.36 19.56 -18.75
N TRP A 386 3.56 20.41 -17.75
CA TRP A 386 2.46 21.22 -17.21
C TRP A 386 2.10 22.29 -18.23
N LYS A 387 0.86 22.30 -18.72
CA LYS A 387 0.37 23.29 -19.69
C LYS A 387 0.39 24.70 -19.11
N THR A 388 0.26 24.82 -17.79
CA THR A 388 0.34 26.08 -17.06
C THR A 388 1.74 26.68 -17.14
N THR A 389 1.80 27.94 -17.55
CA THR A 389 3.00 28.76 -17.45
C THR A 389 2.87 29.68 -16.24
N LEU A 390 3.88 29.69 -15.37
CA LEU A 390 3.88 30.41 -14.09
C LEU A 390 4.67 31.70 -14.24
N THR A 391 4.04 32.86 -14.00
CA THR A 391 4.78 34.11 -13.84
C THR A 391 5.38 34.15 -12.44
N VAL A 392 6.70 34.12 -12.32
CA VAL A 392 7.37 34.18 -11.01
C VAL A 392 7.36 35.62 -10.50
N PRO A 393 6.69 35.93 -9.37
CA PRO A 393 6.60 37.29 -8.84
C PRO A 393 7.97 37.88 -8.50
N ALA A 394 8.12 39.18 -8.71
CA ALA A 394 9.28 39.93 -8.22
C ALA A 394 9.20 40.13 -6.70
N ALA A 395 10.35 40.11 -6.02
CA ALA A 395 10.50 40.42 -4.60
C ALA A 395 9.75 39.51 -3.61
N THR A 396 9.30 38.31 -4.04
CA THR A 396 8.70 37.30 -3.14
C THR A 396 9.35 35.95 -3.38
N THR A 397 9.64 35.24 -2.29
CA THR A 397 10.18 33.89 -2.37
C THR A 397 9.15 32.96 -2.98
N THR A 398 9.50 32.34 -4.11
CA THR A 398 8.61 31.46 -4.87
C THR A 398 9.19 30.06 -4.92
N TYR A 399 8.34 29.06 -4.65
CA TYR A 399 8.72 27.65 -4.68
C TYR A 399 7.83 26.86 -5.64
N LEU A 400 8.39 25.78 -6.19
CA LEU A 400 7.65 24.62 -6.67
C LEU A 400 7.87 23.49 -5.67
N ARG A 401 6.80 22.87 -5.19
CA ARG A 401 6.84 21.66 -4.37
C ARG A 401 5.97 20.59 -5.02
N PHE A 402 6.41 19.35 -4.95
CA PHE A 402 5.62 18.20 -5.39
C PHE A 402 5.88 17.00 -4.48
N GLN A 403 4.86 16.18 -4.28
CA GLN A 403 5.00 14.88 -3.65
C GLN A 403 5.51 13.89 -4.70
N GLN A 404 6.40 13.00 -4.30
CA GLN A 404 6.87 11.93 -5.16
C GLN A 404 7.17 10.65 -4.38
N ALA A 405 6.91 9.53 -5.02
CA ALA A 405 7.48 8.24 -4.67
C ALA A 405 8.15 7.64 -5.90
N ARG A 406 9.24 6.89 -5.74
CA ARG A 406 9.90 6.26 -6.87
C ARG A 406 10.51 4.92 -6.49
N GLN A 407 10.62 4.08 -7.51
CA GLN A 407 11.41 2.86 -7.51
C GLN A 407 12.10 2.79 -8.87
N MET A 408 13.31 3.34 -8.94
CA MET A 408 14.08 3.37 -10.18
C MET A 408 14.99 2.15 -10.26
N SER A 409 15.11 1.56 -11.44
CA SER A 409 15.95 0.39 -11.66
C SER A 409 17.42 0.65 -11.31
N VAL A 410 17.97 -0.23 -10.48
CA VAL A 410 19.38 -0.29 -10.10
C VAL A 410 19.87 -1.72 -10.29
N ASP A 411 21.03 -1.88 -10.91
CA ASP A 411 21.67 -3.19 -11.08
C ASP A 411 23.16 -3.10 -10.80
N GLU A 412 23.69 -3.98 -9.93
CA GLU A 412 25.08 -3.96 -9.47
C GLU A 412 25.57 -2.56 -9.04
N GLY A 413 24.71 -1.75 -8.42
CA GLY A 413 24.99 -0.37 -8.02
C GLY A 413 24.98 0.67 -9.16
N LYS A 414 24.62 0.28 -10.38
CA LYS A 414 24.46 1.17 -11.54
C LYS A 414 23.00 1.66 -11.60
N ASN A 415 22.80 2.98 -11.66
CA ASN A 415 21.48 3.54 -11.87
C ASN A 415 21.09 3.41 -13.34
N LEU A 416 20.09 2.58 -13.62
CA LEU A 416 19.59 2.33 -14.97
C LEU A 416 18.32 3.14 -15.28
N GLY A 417 17.64 3.64 -14.25
CA GLY A 417 16.47 4.51 -14.36
C GLY A 417 16.64 5.81 -13.58
N ALA A 418 16.03 6.89 -14.06
CA ALA A 418 16.00 8.17 -13.35
C ALA A 418 14.81 9.05 -13.74
N GLY A 419 14.30 9.80 -12.77
CA GLY A 419 13.40 10.93 -12.99
C GLY A 419 14.16 12.26 -12.93
N TYR A 420 13.78 13.27 -13.69
CA TYR A 420 14.32 14.63 -13.52
C TYR A 420 13.30 15.69 -13.94
N VAL A 421 13.55 16.93 -13.52
CA VAL A 421 12.69 18.08 -13.77
C VAL A 421 13.41 19.04 -14.70
N GLU A 422 12.68 19.56 -15.67
CA GLU A 422 13.17 20.60 -16.56
C GLU A 422 12.22 21.80 -16.53
N PHE A 423 12.78 22.97 -16.78
CA PHE A 423 12.01 24.20 -16.92
C PHE A 423 12.42 24.95 -18.19
N ARG A 424 11.56 25.83 -18.68
CA ARG A 424 11.92 26.80 -19.71
C ARG A 424 11.38 28.18 -19.37
N LEU A 425 12.09 29.20 -19.82
CA LEU A 425 11.75 30.61 -19.63
C LEU A 425 11.18 31.16 -20.93
N ASP A 426 10.03 31.83 -20.84
CA ASP A 426 9.43 32.62 -21.93
C ASP A 426 9.33 31.86 -23.27
N GLY A 427 9.02 30.56 -23.20
CA GLY A 427 8.89 29.69 -24.37
C GLY A 427 10.21 29.23 -25.02
N GLY A 428 11.36 29.54 -24.40
CA GLY A 428 12.70 29.16 -24.86
C GLY A 428 13.03 27.67 -24.71
N LEU A 429 14.33 27.35 -24.68
CA LEU A 429 14.83 25.98 -24.55
C LEU A 429 14.61 25.42 -23.15
N TRP A 430 14.37 24.11 -23.08
CA TRP A 430 14.31 23.36 -21.82
C TRP A 430 15.69 23.30 -21.17
N GLN A 431 15.71 23.53 -19.87
CA GLN A 431 16.89 23.59 -19.01
C GLN A 431 16.69 22.64 -17.82
N ASP A 432 17.77 22.04 -17.35
CA ASP A 432 17.73 21.16 -16.19
C ASP A 432 17.48 21.93 -14.90
N ALA A 433 16.50 21.50 -14.11
CA ALA A 433 16.10 22.17 -12.87
C ALA A 433 16.93 21.73 -11.64
N GLY A 434 17.92 20.84 -11.80
CA GLY A 434 18.68 20.22 -10.71
C GLY A 434 19.30 21.23 -9.74
N LYS A 435 19.77 22.37 -10.26
CA LYS A 435 20.37 23.44 -9.43
C LYS A 435 19.37 24.29 -8.66
N LEU A 436 18.07 24.15 -8.93
CA LEU A 436 17.00 24.90 -8.25
C LEU A 436 16.48 24.17 -7.02
N PHE A 437 16.75 22.87 -6.86
CA PHE A 437 16.31 22.12 -5.68
C PHE A 437 16.97 22.66 -4.41
N THR A 438 16.15 22.95 -3.41
CA THR A 438 16.60 23.31 -2.06
C THR A 438 16.46 22.13 -1.09
N ASP A 439 15.54 21.21 -1.39
CA ASP A 439 15.21 20.08 -0.52
C ASP A 439 14.88 18.86 -1.39
N ASN A 440 15.41 17.69 -0.98
CA ASN A 440 15.17 16.40 -1.63
C ASN A 440 15.35 16.45 -3.15
N GLY A 441 16.51 16.95 -3.61
CA GLY A 441 16.88 17.04 -5.03
C GLY A 441 17.36 15.71 -5.62
N TYR A 442 18.07 15.80 -6.75
CA TYR A 442 18.60 14.63 -7.46
C TYR A 442 19.55 13.80 -6.59
N THR A 443 19.43 12.48 -6.68
CA THR A 443 20.11 11.51 -5.81
C THR A 443 21.26 10.77 -6.48
N GLY A 444 21.33 10.77 -7.82
CA GLY A 444 22.37 10.03 -8.52
C GLY A 444 22.50 10.40 -9.99
N ALA A 445 23.56 9.88 -10.61
CA ALA A 445 23.75 9.93 -12.05
C ALA A 445 23.32 8.62 -12.69
N LEU A 446 22.69 8.71 -13.86
CA LEU A 446 22.47 7.58 -14.75
C LEU A 446 23.81 6.98 -15.17
N ASP A 447 23.87 5.66 -15.23
CA ASP A 447 25.02 4.96 -15.76
C ASP A 447 25.19 5.23 -17.27
N LYS A 448 26.44 5.30 -17.73
CA LYS A 448 26.75 5.61 -19.13
C LYS A 448 26.19 4.57 -20.11
N SER A 449 26.02 3.32 -19.66
CA SER A 449 25.45 2.23 -20.46
C SER A 449 24.00 2.49 -20.91
N THR A 450 23.28 3.35 -20.20
CA THR A 450 21.89 3.72 -20.56
C THR A 450 21.79 4.56 -21.84
N GLY A 451 22.89 5.15 -22.31
CA GLY A 451 22.91 5.99 -23.51
C GLY A 451 22.37 7.42 -23.31
N TYR A 452 21.92 7.79 -22.11
CA TYR A 452 21.48 9.15 -21.75
C TYR A 452 22.61 10.06 -21.24
N GLY A 453 23.85 9.56 -21.28
CA GLY A 453 25.02 10.22 -20.72
C GLY A 453 25.02 10.24 -19.19
N ALA A 454 25.97 10.96 -18.59
CA ALA A 454 26.09 11.08 -17.13
C ALA A 454 25.08 12.10 -16.55
N ARG A 455 23.81 12.02 -16.98
CA ARG A 455 22.76 12.91 -16.51
C ARG A 455 22.41 12.58 -15.06
N THR A 456 22.30 13.60 -14.23
CA THR A 456 21.83 13.45 -12.84
C THR A 456 20.32 13.57 -12.74
N GLY A 457 19.74 12.83 -11.80
CA GLY A 457 18.31 12.77 -11.57
C GLY A 457 17.98 12.08 -10.24
N PHE A 458 16.69 11.89 -10.01
CA PHE A 458 16.14 11.04 -8.99
C PHE A 458 16.33 9.57 -9.38
N THR A 459 17.28 8.91 -8.73
CA THR A 459 17.57 7.48 -8.86
C THR A 459 17.21 6.73 -7.56
N GLY A 460 17.25 5.40 -7.60
CA GLY A 460 16.94 4.53 -6.47
C GLY A 460 15.47 4.55 -6.05
N SER A 461 15.20 4.03 -4.85
CA SER A 461 13.88 3.97 -4.23
C SER A 461 13.72 5.04 -3.14
N THR A 462 12.49 5.51 -2.93
CA THR A 462 12.11 6.29 -1.74
C THR A 462 11.37 5.47 -0.68
N HIS A 463 11.05 4.21 -0.97
CA HIS A 463 10.29 3.29 -0.10
C HIS A 463 8.91 3.82 0.33
N GLY A 464 8.40 4.81 -0.39
CA GLY A 464 7.18 5.55 -0.07
C GLY A 464 7.24 7.00 -0.55
N TYR A 465 6.19 7.76 -0.26
CA TYR A 465 6.10 9.17 -0.64
C TYR A 465 6.95 10.09 0.23
N THR A 466 7.61 11.04 -0.43
CA THR A 466 8.26 12.22 0.15
C THR A 466 7.86 13.46 -0.66
N ALA A 467 8.37 14.63 -0.30
CA ALA A 467 8.20 15.85 -1.09
C ALA A 467 9.54 16.46 -1.47
N SER A 468 9.63 16.98 -2.69
CA SER A 468 10.76 17.78 -3.17
C SER A 468 10.37 19.22 -3.36
N ARG A 469 11.34 20.13 -3.21
CA ARG A 469 11.10 21.57 -3.36
C ARG A 469 12.21 22.26 -4.14
N LEU A 470 11.80 23.10 -5.10
CA LEU A 470 12.66 23.95 -5.91
C LEU A 470 12.42 25.41 -5.56
N ASN A 471 13.48 26.20 -5.46
CA ASN A 471 13.41 27.65 -5.37
C ASN A 471 13.35 28.27 -6.77
N LEU A 472 12.19 28.82 -7.13
CA LEU A 472 11.96 29.49 -8.41
C LEU A 472 12.30 30.98 -8.36
N THR A 473 12.59 31.55 -7.19
CA THR A 473 12.90 32.99 -7.01
C THR A 473 14.00 33.51 -7.94
N PRO A 474 15.08 32.78 -8.26
CA PRO A 474 16.09 33.24 -9.22
C PRO A 474 15.54 33.47 -10.65
N LEU A 475 14.34 33.00 -10.95
CA LEU A 475 13.65 33.12 -12.23
C LEU A 475 12.60 34.25 -12.23
N ALA A 476 12.59 35.11 -11.20
CA ALA A 476 11.63 36.20 -11.05
C ALA A 476 11.58 37.11 -12.30
N GLY A 477 10.35 37.51 -12.66
CA GLY A 477 10.10 38.34 -13.85
C GLY A 477 9.95 37.54 -15.16
N HIS A 478 10.21 36.23 -15.15
CA HIS A 478 10.00 35.36 -16.31
C HIS A 478 8.72 34.52 -16.18
N GLN A 479 8.21 34.11 -17.33
CA GLN A 479 7.23 33.03 -17.43
C GLN A 479 7.95 31.67 -17.45
N VAL A 480 7.68 30.85 -16.44
CA VAL A 480 8.32 29.54 -16.23
C VAL A 480 7.33 28.43 -16.56
N GLN A 481 7.71 27.53 -17.46
CA GLN A 481 6.98 26.28 -17.69
C GLN A 481 7.82 25.10 -17.23
N ILE A 482 7.19 24.10 -16.61
CA ILE A 482 7.85 22.94 -15.98
C ILE A 482 7.41 21.65 -16.67
N ARG A 483 8.33 20.68 -16.75
CA ARG A 483 8.03 19.30 -17.13
C ARG A 483 8.79 18.30 -16.28
N PHE A 484 8.18 17.15 -16.10
CA PHE A 484 8.75 15.98 -15.44
C PHE A 484 9.12 14.96 -16.50
N VAL A 485 10.30 14.37 -16.34
CA VAL A 485 10.88 13.48 -17.32
C VAL A 485 11.32 12.20 -16.63
N SER A 486 10.78 11.07 -17.08
CA SER A 486 11.20 9.75 -16.65
C SER A 486 12.01 9.06 -17.73
N VAL A 487 13.15 8.50 -17.35
CA VAL A 487 14.03 7.69 -18.17
C VAL A 487 14.12 6.31 -17.55
N ILE A 488 13.85 5.29 -18.35
CA ILE A 488 13.73 3.91 -17.89
C ILE A 488 14.55 2.99 -18.80
N ASP A 489 15.23 2.00 -18.21
CA ASP A 489 15.88 0.91 -18.92
C ASP A 489 14.87 -0.20 -19.31
N LYS A 490 15.14 -0.88 -20.42
CA LYS A 490 14.26 -1.86 -21.06
C LYS A 490 14.21 -3.23 -20.38
N ASN A 491 15.15 -3.51 -19.48
CA ASN A 491 15.28 -4.83 -18.84
C ASN A 491 14.82 -4.82 -17.39
N TYR A 492 14.47 -3.66 -16.84
CA TYR A 492 14.18 -3.49 -15.43
C TYR A 492 12.93 -2.64 -15.23
N ILE A 493 12.13 -3.03 -14.25
CA ILE A 493 10.95 -2.27 -13.86
C ILE A 493 11.43 -0.98 -13.18
N SER A 494 10.94 0.17 -13.66
CA SER A 494 10.97 1.42 -12.91
C SER A 494 9.60 2.06 -12.81
N ALA A 495 9.38 2.75 -11.70
CA ALA A 495 8.18 3.48 -11.41
C ALA A 495 8.50 4.85 -10.79
N TRP A 496 7.75 5.87 -11.21
CA TRP A 496 7.78 7.20 -10.61
C TRP A 496 6.36 7.74 -10.47
N TRP A 497 5.94 8.01 -9.24
CA TRP A 497 4.66 8.61 -8.91
C TRP A 497 4.86 10.06 -8.49
N LEU A 498 3.98 10.93 -8.98
CA LEU A 498 3.92 12.35 -8.70
C LEU A 498 2.52 12.69 -8.22
N ASP A 499 2.47 13.47 -7.16
CA ASP A 499 1.22 13.96 -6.59
C ASP A 499 1.41 15.39 -6.06
N ASP A 500 0.31 16.11 -5.84
CA ASP A 500 0.28 17.43 -5.22
C ASP A 500 1.36 18.41 -5.72
N ILE A 501 1.36 18.67 -7.03
CA ILE A 501 2.27 19.65 -7.62
C ILE A 501 1.73 21.04 -7.32
N ARG A 502 2.51 21.84 -6.59
CA ARG A 502 2.10 23.19 -6.13
C ARG A 502 3.21 24.19 -6.39
N ALA A 503 2.90 25.26 -7.10
CA ALA A 503 3.71 26.47 -7.16
C ALA A 503 3.09 27.53 -6.25
N TYR A 504 3.88 28.15 -5.40
CA TYR A 504 3.40 29.07 -4.36
C TYR A 504 4.47 30.07 -3.94
N THR A 505 4.03 31.18 -3.35
CA THR A 505 4.92 32.13 -2.66
C THR A 505 4.89 31.89 -1.16
N CYS A 506 6.00 32.20 -0.48
CA CYS A 506 6.04 32.30 0.98
C CYS A 506 6.32 33.76 1.36
N SER A 507 5.45 34.32 2.21
CA SER A 507 5.55 35.68 2.74
C SER A 507 5.02 35.80 4.16
#